data_AF-A0A1F7FMX9-F1
#
_entry.id   AF-A0A1F7FMX9-F1
#
_cell.length_a   1.000
_cell.length_b   1.000
_cell.length_c   1.000
_cell.angle_alpha   90.00
_cell.angle_beta   90.00
_cell.angle_gamma   90.00
#
_symmetry.space_group_name_H-M   'P 1'
#
loop_
_entity.id
_entity.type
_entity.pdbx_description
1 polymer ?
#
loop_
_entity_poly.entity_id
_entity_poly.type
_entity_poly.pdbx_seq_one_letter_code
_entity_poly.pdbx_strand_id
1 'polypeptide(L)'
;MNSYYKIIVLVLVAVLFSAIQAGAQMNDLEIVHSETKEIKDQNGTISVRIDWLKRPGEMALTVTYYGYLTQEGMVNFYINVNGEQREFLTFKQEMKSRAQRIRLLSFHPTVKHKKVNKLAELPADTVVDHLLFRNAPYYKQFGSCNVEIIFFSHGRWHGDSSKNNENFRISFESPITDFPQDHF
;
A
#
# COMPACT_ATOMS: atom_id res chain seq x y z
N MET A 1 -2.30 -52.40 27.81
CA MET A 1 -1.95 -51.05 27.33
C MET A 1 -2.46 -50.86 25.90
N ASN A 2 -3.73 -50.51 25.62
CA ASN A 2 -4.17 -50.67 24.21
C ASN A 2 -5.27 -49.78 23.60
N SER A 3 -5.85 -48.81 24.31
CA SER A 3 -6.86 -47.91 23.69
C SER A 3 -6.56 -46.43 23.89
N TYR A 4 -6.24 -46.01 25.13
CA TYR A 4 -5.94 -44.61 25.44
C TYR A 4 -4.76 -44.02 24.66
N TYR A 5 -3.66 -44.78 24.50
CA TYR A 5 -2.51 -44.33 23.71
C TYR A 5 -2.84 -44.15 22.22
N LYS A 6 -3.73 -44.97 21.66
CA LYS A 6 -4.14 -44.86 20.25
C LYS A 6 -4.97 -43.59 20.04
N ILE A 7 -5.86 -43.26 20.97
CA ILE A 7 -6.67 -42.03 20.91
C ILE A 7 -5.78 -40.79 21.05
N ILE A 8 -4.82 -40.79 21.98
CA ILE A 8 -3.88 -39.67 22.17
C ILE A 8 -3.05 -39.44 20.91
N VAL A 9 -2.49 -40.50 20.30
CA VAL A 9 -1.72 -40.39 19.06
C VAL A 9 -2.60 -39.86 17.91
N LEU A 10 -3.85 -40.30 17.81
CA LEU A 10 -4.76 -39.88 16.74
C LEU A 10 -5.16 -38.39 16.90
N VAL A 11 -5.37 -37.92 18.13
CA VAL A 11 -5.59 -36.50 18.44
C VAL A 11 -4.34 -35.68 18.14
N LEU A 12 -3.15 -36.16 18.51
CA LEU A 12 -1.89 -35.45 18.27
C LEU A 12 -1.60 -35.31 16.77
N VAL A 13 -1.86 -36.35 15.98
CA VAL A 13 -1.73 -36.33 14.52
C VAL A 13 -2.77 -35.39 13.89
N ALA A 14 -4.02 -35.39 14.37
CA ALA A 14 -5.04 -34.48 13.86
C ALA A 14 -4.72 -33.00 14.17
N VAL A 15 -4.15 -32.71 15.35
CA VAL A 15 -3.69 -31.37 15.73
C VAL A 15 -2.48 -30.93 14.91
N LEU A 16 -1.53 -31.84 14.64
CA LEU A 16 -0.38 -31.58 13.77
C LEU A 16 -0.81 -31.32 12.31
N PHE A 17 -1.75 -32.11 11.76
CA PHE A 17 -2.24 -31.90 10.39
C PHE A 17 -3.06 -30.60 10.22
N SER A 18 -3.84 -30.22 11.24
CA SER A 18 -4.57 -28.94 11.22
C SER A 18 -3.63 -27.73 11.42
N ALA A 19 -2.58 -27.86 12.22
CA ALA A 19 -1.53 -26.84 12.33
C ALA A 19 -0.71 -26.68 11.03
N ILE A 20 -0.45 -27.76 10.30
CA ILE A 20 0.26 -27.73 9.00
C ILE A 20 -0.63 -27.14 7.90
N GLN A 21 -1.95 -27.37 7.92
CA GLN A 21 -2.88 -26.73 6.97
C GLN A 21 -3.13 -25.23 7.27
N ALA A 22 -2.94 -24.80 8.52
CA ALA A 22 -2.96 -23.39 8.89
C ALA A 22 -1.64 -22.65 8.54
N GLY A 23 -0.59 -23.40 8.20
CA GLY A 23 0.63 -22.88 7.61
C GLY A 23 0.40 -22.44 6.16
N ALA A 24 0.52 -21.14 5.91
CA ALA A 24 0.66 -20.52 4.59
C ALA A 24 -0.63 -20.43 3.73
N GLN A 25 -1.67 -19.80 4.27
CA GLN A 25 -2.41 -18.84 3.44
C GLN A 25 -1.85 -17.45 3.74
N MET A 26 -0.73 -17.10 3.08
CA MET A 26 -0.26 -15.72 3.09
C MET A 26 -1.36 -14.85 2.48
N ASN A 27 -1.93 -13.97 3.29
CA ASN A 27 -2.75 -12.91 2.76
C ASN A 27 -1.77 -11.90 2.16
N ASP A 28 -1.74 -11.84 0.83
CA ASP A 28 -0.86 -10.94 0.08
C ASP A 28 -0.94 -9.48 0.57
N LEU A 29 -2.07 -9.06 1.13
CA LEU A 29 -2.30 -7.71 1.66
C LEU A 29 -2.11 -7.59 3.18
N GLU A 30 -1.56 -8.60 3.86
CA GLU A 30 -1.24 -8.53 5.29
C GLU A 30 -0.22 -7.41 5.54
N ILE A 31 -0.58 -6.45 6.39
CA ILE A 31 0.24 -5.27 6.69
C ILE A 31 1.17 -5.60 7.86
N VAL A 32 2.47 -5.47 7.65
CA VAL A 32 3.50 -5.60 8.69
C VAL A 32 3.61 -4.31 9.48
N HIS A 33 3.60 -3.18 8.77
CA HIS A 33 3.68 -1.86 9.38
C HIS A 33 2.97 -0.83 8.51
N SER A 34 2.49 0.24 9.16
CA SER A 34 1.84 1.35 8.49
C SER A 34 2.29 2.66 9.12
N GLU A 35 2.66 3.62 8.28
CA GLU A 35 2.94 4.98 8.71
C GLU A 35 2.11 5.96 7.88
N THR A 36 1.57 6.99 8.52
CA THR A 36 0.82 8.04 7.87
C THR A 36 1.44 9.38 8.21
N LYS A 37 1.71 10.19 7.18
CA LYS A 37 2.17 11.57 7.32
C LYS A 37 1.16 12.51 6.72
N GLU A 38 0.96 13.62 7.41
CA GLU A 38 -0.01 14.63 7.04
C GLU A 38 0.68 15.98 6.81
N ILE A 39 0.33 16.67 5.73
CA ILE A 39 0.72 18.05 5.47
C ILE A 39 -0.55 18.87 5.39
N LYS A 40 -0.62 19.93 6.19
CA LYS A 40 -1.74 20.88 6.20
C LYS A 40 -1.25 22.22 5.74
N ASP A 41 -2.00 22.82 4.83
CA ASP A 41 -1.74 24.18 4.39
C ASP A 41 -3.05 24.96 4.16
N GLN A 42 -2.92 26.17 3.60
CA GLN A 42 -4.07 27.06 3.38
C GLN A 42 -5.03 26.55 2.30
N ASN A 43 -4.58 25.63 1.45
CA ASN A 43 -5.30 25.15 0.27
C ASN A 43 -5.85 23.73 0.46
N GLY A 44 -5.42 23.00 1.49
CA GLY A 44 -5.98 21.71 1.81
C GLY A 44 -5.20 20.89 2.84
N THR A 45 -5.53 19.61 2.86
CA THR A 45 -4.84 18.59 3.67
C THR A 45 -4.38 17.44 2.79
N ILE A 46 -3.06 17.29 2.80
CA ILE A 46 -2.19 16.18 2.44
C ILE A 46 -2.22 14.98 3.38
N SER A 47 -2.78 13.81 3.08
CA SER A 47 -2.45 12.60 3.85
C SER A 47 -1.85 11.53 2.95
N VAL A 48 -0.64 11.11 3.26
CA VAL A 48 0.05 10.02 2.58
C VAL A 48 0.31 8.92 3.60
N ARG A 49 -0.17 7.73 3.28
CA ARG A 49 0.02 6.53 4.09
C ARG A 49 0.78 5.50 3.28
N ILE A 50 1.81 4.93 3.88
CA ILE A 50 2.53 3.79 3.33
C ILE A 50 2.26 2.56 4.21
N ASP A 51 1.93 1.45 3.57
CA ASP A 51 1.80 0.15 4.21
C ASP A 51 2.91 -0.76 3.67
N TRP A 52 3.75 -1.27 4.56
CA TRP A 52 4.68 -2.35 4.24
C TRP A 52 3.96 -3.67 4.40
N LEU A 53 3.98 -4.47 3.35
CA LEU A 53 3.21 -5.70 3.28
C LEU A 53 4.10 -6.88 3.62
N LYS A 54 3.48 -7.96 4.11
CA LYS A 54 4.18 -9.18 4.50
C LYS A 54 4.84 -9.87 3.32
N ARG A 55 4.27 -9.69 2.12
CA ARG A 55 4.89 -10.13 0.89
C ARG A 55 6.21 -9.36 0.70
N PRO A 56 7.37 -10.05 0.65
CA PRO A 56 8.66 -9.38 0.62
C PRO A 56 8.79 -8.41 -0.55
N GLY A 57 9.26 -7.20 -0.27
CA GLY A 57 9.49 -6.15 -1.26
C GLY A 57 8.25 -5.36 -1.66
N GLU A 58 7.07 -5.73 -1.17
CA GLU A 58 5.82 -5.12 -1.59
C GLU A 58 5.29 -4.09 -0.58
N MET A 59 4.71 -3.03 -1.10
CA MET A 59 4.09 -1.94 -0.35
C MET A 59 2.81 -1.43 -1.01
N ALA A 60 1.99 -0.75 -0.21
CA ALA A 60 0.89 0.04 -0.70
C ALA A 60 1.07 1.51 -0.33
N LEU A 61 0.83 2.41 -1.28
CA LEU A 61 0.84 3.85 -1.06
C LEU A 61 -0.58 4.38 -1.21
N THR A 62 -1.15 4.90 -0.13
CA THR A 62 -2.47 5.52 -0.13
C THR A 62 -2.32 7.03 -0.03
N VAL A 63 -2.84 7.74 -1.03
CA VAL A 63 -2.89 9.20 -1.03
C VAL A 63 -4.34 9.60 -0.78
N THR A 64 -4.54 10.45 0.22
CA THR A 64 -5.81 11.11 0.50
C THR A 64 -5.61 12.62 0.38
N TYR A 65 -6.38 13.24 -0.50
CA TYR A 65 -6.33 14.67 -0.77
C TYR A 65 -7.64 15.32 -0.37
N TYR A 66 -7.59 16.32 0.50
CA TYR A 66 -8.72 17.18 0.77
C TYR A 66 -8.37 18.61 0.41
N GLY A 67 -8.72 19.02 -0.80
CA GLY A 67 -8.47 20.38 -1.30
C GLY A 67 -9.64 21.31 -1.04
N TYR A 68 -9.40 22.49 -0.48
CA TYR A 68 -10.42 23.54 -0.38
C TYR A 68 -10.74 24.18 -1.74
N LEU A 69 -9.91 23.92 -2.75
CA LEU A 69 -10.06 24.34 -4.14
C LEU A 69 -10.87 23.34 -5.00
N THR A 70 -11.36 22.23 -4.45
CA THR A 70 -12.17 21.27 -5.23
C THR A 70 -13.61 21.77 -5.34
N GLN A 71 -14.00 22.29 -6.51
CA GLN A 71 -15.42 22.57 -6.79
C GLN A 71 -16.07 21.55 -7.75
N GLU A 72 -15.32 20.83 -8.59
CA GLU A 72 -15.86 19.87 -9.55
C GLU A 72 -14.84 18.74 -9.90
N GLY A 73 -15.25 17.47 -9.77
CA GLY A 73 -14.54 16.30 -10.32
C GLY A 73 -13.35 15.73 -9.53
N MET A 74 -12.84 14.59 -10.02
CA MET A 74 -11.65 13.93 -9.46
C MET A 74 -10.38 14.70 -9.84
N VAL A 75 -9.52 14.94 -8.86
CA VAL A 75 -8.27 15.69 -9.01
C VAL A 75 -7.21 14.82 -9.67
N ASN A 76 -6.45 15.46 -10.56
CA ASN A 76 -5.28 14.87 -11.16
C ASN A 76 -4.05 15.24 -10.33
N PHE A 77 -3.04 14.39 -10.32
CA PHE A 77 -1.81 14.64 -9.59
C PHE A 77 -0.63 13.92 -10.23
N TYR A 78 0.55 14.39 -9.86
CA TYR A 78 1.82 13.75 -10.18
C TYR A 78 2.36 13.17 -8.90
N ILE A 79 3.01 12.02 -9.01
CA ILE A 79 3.66 11.38 -7.88
C ILE A 79 5.02 10.87 -8.29
N ASN A 80 6.01 11.18 -7.46
CA ASN A 80 7.34 10.61 -7.54
C ASN A 80 7.59 9.78 -6.28
N VAL A 81 8.06 8.54 -6.43
CA VAL A 81 8.48 7.70 -5.30
C VAL A 81 9.92 7.24 -5.54
N ASN A 82 10.86 7.73 -4.73
CA ASN A 82 12.29 7.42 -4.84
C ASN A 82 12.87 7.62 -6.26
N GLY A 83 12.51 8.72 -6.91
CA GLY A 83 12.98 9.07 -8.26
C GLY A 83 12.04 8.59 -9.39
N GLU A 84 11.17 7.61 -9.12
CA GLU A 84 10.23 7.10 -10.12
C GLU A 84 8.97 7.94 -10.20
N GLN A 85 8.72 8.55 -11.37
CA GLN A 85 7.60 9.46 -11.59
C GLN A 85 6.44 8.79 -12.33
N ARG A 86 5.22 9.08 -11.87
CA ARG A 86 3.97 8.88 -12.60
C ARG A 86 3.32 10.22 -12.84
N GLU A 87 2.98 10.45 -14.10
CA GLU A 87 2.36 11.69 -14.55
C GLU A 87 0.86 11.51 -14.67
N PHE A 88 0.11 12.55 -14.31
CA PHE A 88 -1.34 12.64 -14.52
C PHE A 88 -2.14 11.44 -14.01
N LEU A 89 -1.91 11.00 -12.77
CA LEU A 89 -2.82 10.07 -12.10
C LEU A 89 -4.08 10.80 -11.66
N THR A 90 -5.24 10.18 -11.86
CA THR A 90 -6.53 10.70 -11.36
C THR A 90 -6.96 9.93 -10.14
N PHE A 91 -7.42 10.63 -9.10
CA PHE A 91 -8.07 9.99 -7.96
C PHE A 91 -9.23 9.09 -8.39
N LYS A 92 -9.46 8.04 -7.60
CA LYS A 92 -10.40 6.96 -7.97
C LYS A 92 -11.65 6.95 -7.11
N GLN A 93 -11.60 7.53 -5.92
CA GLN A 93 -12.72 7.57 -4.99
C GLN A 93 -12.90 8.96 -4.39
N GLU A 94 -14.15 9.40 -4.31
CA GLU A 94 -14.57 10.54 -3.52
C GLU A 94 -15.19 10.02 -2.22
N MET A 95 -14.67 10.50 -1.10
CA MET A 95 -15.13 10.16 0.24
C MET A 95 -16.31 11.04 0.66
N LYS A 96 -17.07 10.62 1.66
CA LYS A 96 -18.18 11.42 2.23
C LYS A 96 -17.76 12.82 2.70
N SER A 97 -16.49 12.99 3.08
CA SER A 97 -15.91 14.27 3.49
C SER A 97 -15.47 15.16 2.32
N ARG A 98 -15.76 14.79 1.07
CA ARG A 98 -15.21 15.38 -0.17
C ARG A 98 -13.70 15.18 -0.35
N ALA A 99 -13.03 14.51 0.59
CA ALA A 99 -11.67 14.07 0.38
C ALA A 99 -11.65 13.04 -0.76
N GLN A 100 -10.57 13.01 -1.52
CA GLN A 100 -10.38 12.08 -2.63
C GLN A 100 -9.25 11.13 -2.28
N ARG A 101 -9.40 9.86 -2.70
CA ARG A 101 -8.49 8.79 -2.34
C ARG A 101 -8.10 7.95 -3.55
N ILE A 102 -6.84 7.52 -3.53
CA ILE A 102 -6.33 6.46 -4.37
C ILE A 102 -5.33 5.62 -3.57
N ARG A 103 -5.40 4.31 -3.76
CA ARG A 103 -4.44 3.35 -3.23
C ARG A 103 -3.66 2.74 -4.39
N LEU A 104 -2.34 2.90 -4.36
CA LEU A 104 -1.40 2.36 -5.33
C LEU A 104 -0.76 1.10 -4.73
N LEU A 105 -0.91 -0.03 -5.40
CA LEU A 105 -0.24 -1.28 -5.03
C LEU A 105 0.98 -1.51 -5.92
N SER A 106 2.06 -1.95 -5.31
CA SER A 106 3.28 -2.41 -6.00
C SER A 106 3.10 -3.75 -6.72
N PHE A 107 2.05 -4.49 -6.40
CA PHE A 107 1.71 -5.76 -7.02
C PHE A 107 0.20 -6.02 -7.10
N HIS A 108 -0.19 -6.99 -7.93
CA HIS A 108 -1.57 -7.48 -7.98
C HIS A 108 -1.71 -8.68 -7.02
N PRO A 109 -2.49 -8.56 -5.93
CA PRO A 109 -2.67 -9.64 -4.98
C PRO A 109 -3.38 -10.85 -5.56
N THR A 110 -3.08 -12.03 -5.03
CA THR A 110 -3.66 -13.30 -5.41
C THR A 110 -4.51 -13.88 -4.29
N VAL A 111 -5.57 -14.58 -4.68
CA VAL A 111 -6.48 -15.28 -3.76
C VAL A 111 -6.66 -16.71 -4.22
N LYS A 112 -6.71 -17.64 -3.26
CA LYS A 112 -7.06 -19.04 -3.52
C LYS A 112 -8.57 -19.16 -3.65
N HIS A 113 -9.04 -19.56 -4.83
CA HIS A 113 -10.44 -19.90 -5.06
C HIS A 113 -10.55 -21.33 -5.59
N LYS A 114 -11.25 -22.20 -4.85
CA LYS A 114 -11.44 -23.62 -5.22
C LYS A 114 -10.12 -24.33 -5.60
N LYS A 115 -9.08 -24.18 -4.76
CA LYS A 115 -7.73 -24.74 -4.95
C LYS A 115 -6.92 -24.17 -6.13
N VAL A 116 -7.39 -23.11 -6.78
CA VAL A 116 -6.65 -22.41 -7.85
C VAL A 116 -6.31 -21.00 -7.39
N ASN A 117 -5.08 -20.56 -7.65
CA ASN A 117 -4.68 -19.16 -7.42
C ASN A 117 -5.25 -18.29 -8.55
N LYS A 118 -5.94 -17.20 -8.18
CA LYS A 118 -6.47 -16.20 -9.10
C LYS A 118 -6.06 -14.81 -8.64
N LEU A 119 -6.04 -13.84 -9.55
CA LEU A 119 -5.91 -12.44 -9.17
C LEU A 119 -7.11 -12.03 -8.31
N ALA A 120 -6.85 -11.28 -7.25
CA ALA A 120 -7.89 -10.70 -6.42
C ALA A 120 -8.62 -9.61 -7.19
N GLU A 121 -9.92 -9.51 -6.96
CA GLU A 121 -10.68 -8.33 -7.37
C GLU A 121 -10.26 -7.16 -6.49
N LEU A 122 -9.98 -6.01 -7.12
CA LEU A 122 -9.51 -4.83 -6.42
C LEU A 122 -10.67 -3.86 -6.17
N PRO A 123 -10.69 -3.19 -5.00
CA PRO A 123 -11.57 -2.06 -4.78
C PRO A 123 -11.38 -0.98 -5.86
N ALA A 124 -12.46 -0.26 -6.17
CA ALA A 124 -12.43 0.79 -7.21
C ALA A 124 -11.42 1.90 -6.94
N ASP A 125 -11.09 2.15 -5.66
CA ASP A 125 -10.10 3.15 -5.24
C ASP A 125 -8.64 2.66 -5.36
N THR A 126 -8.45 1.41 -5.75
CA THR A 126 -7.15 0.73 -5.75
C THR A 126 -6.69 0.45 -7.17
N VAL A 127 -5.44 0.81 -7.47
CA VAL A 127 -4.79 0.52 -8.75
C VAL A 127 -3.44 -0.16 -8.50
N VAL A 128 -3.06 -1.04 -9.42
CA VAL A 128 -1.72 -1.65 -9.41
C VAL A 128 -0.82 -0.80 -10.31
N ASP A 129 0.28 -0.33 -9.75
CA ASP A 129 1.29 0.42 -10.49
C ASP A 129 2.68 -0.12 -10.17
N HIS A 130 2.97 -1.31 -10.68
CA HIS A 130 4.27 -1.95 -10.50
C HIS A 130 5.43 -1.01 -10.84
N LEU A 131 5.28 -0.23 -11.91
CA LEU A 131 6.35 0.62 -12.42
C LEU A 131 6.73 1.70 -11.42
N LEU A 132 5.76 2.29 -10.69
CA LEU A 132 6.05 3.31 -9.66
C LEU A 132 6.99 2.76 -8.57
N PHE A 133 7.05 1.44 -8.42
CA PHE A 133 7.89 0.76 -7.44
C PHE A 133 9.07 -0.02 -8.07
N ARG A 134 9.20 -0.10 -9.41
CA ARG A 134 10.07 -1.07 -10.12
C ARG A 134 11.55 -0.69 -10.26
N ASN A 135 11.92 0.59 -10.11
CA ASN A 135 13.24 1.08 -10.54
C ASN A 135 14.04 1.85 -9.47
N ALA A 136 13.63 1.85 -8.20
CA ALA A 136 14.54 2.31 -7.15
C ALA A 136 15.56 1.18 -6.88
N PRO A 137 16.85 1.39 -7.18
CA PRO A 137 17.87 0.36 -7.05
C PRO A 137 17.92 -0.08 -5.57
N TYR A 138 17.69 -1.36 -5.34
CA TYR A 138 17.62 -2.01 -4.02
C TYR A 138 16.36 -1.65 -3.20
N TYR A 139 15.37 -2.54 -3.28
CA TYR A 139 14.39 -2.80 -2.22
C TYR A 139 13.89 -1.56 -1.46
N LYS A 140 12.85 -0.88 -1.96
CA LYS A 140 12.15 0.21 -1.22
C LYS A 140 11.61 -0.21 0.16
N GLN A 141 11.66 -1.51 0.47
CA GLN A 141 11.43 -2.04 1.80
C GLN A 141 12.57 -1.75 2.80
N PHE A 142 13.68 -1.14 2.42
CA PHE A 142 14.77 -0.77 3.32
C PHE A 142 15.12 0.73 3.18
N GLY A 143 15.44 1.38 4.29
CA GLY A 143 15.82 2.80 4.32
C GLY A 143 14.67 3.77 4.05
N SER A 144 15.01 4.99 3.60
CA SER A 144 14.05 6.07 3.41
C SER A 144 13.25 5.94 2.09
N CYS A 145 11.92 5.93 2.19
CA CYS A 145 10.99 6.07 1.08
C CYS A 145 10.54 7.53 0.96
N ASN A 146 11.04 8.22 -0.06
CA ASN A 146 10.73 9.60 -0.38
C ASN A 146 9.59 9.65 -1.39
N VAL A 147 8.57 10.43 -1.07
CA VAL A 147 7.38 10.65 -1.88
C VAL A 147 7.28 12.14 -2.16
N GLU A 148 7.21 12.50 -3.44
CA GLU A 148 6.89 13.86 -3.88
C GLU A 148 5.54 13.85 -4.60
N ILE A 149 4.66 14.81 -4.29
CA ILE A 149 3.33 14.91 -4.88
C ILE A 149 3.01 16.36 -5.22
N ILE A 150 2.39 16.59 -6.37
CA ILE A 150 1.76 17.88 -6.70
C ILE A 150 0.41 17.64 -7.36
N PHE A 151 -0.58 18.46 -7.00
CA PHE A 151 -1.96 18.30 -7.44
C PHE A 151 -2.30 19.30 -8.54
N PHE A 152 -3.15 18.89 -9.47
CA PHE A 152 -3.71 19.73 -10.51
C PHE A 152 -5.23 19.69 -10.44
N SER A 153 -5.80 20.81 -10.01
CA SER A 153 -7.23 20.96 -9.76
C SER A 153 -7.70 22.27 -10.40
N HIS A 154 -8.75 22.21 -11.22
CA HIS A 154 -9.39 23.40 -11.82
C HIS A 154 -8.42 24.33 -12.58
N GLY A 155 -7.51 23.75 -13.38
CA GLY A 155 -6.55 24.53 -14.15
C GLY A 155 -5.42 25.14 -13.32
N ARG A 156 -5.31 24.79 -12.04
CA ARG A 156 -4.30 25.32 -11.12
C ARG A 156 -3.50 24.20 -10.48
N TRP A 157 -2.21 24.48 -10.31
CA TRP A 157 -1.32 23.66 -9.51
C TRP A 157 -1.53 23.97 -8.04
N HIS A 158 -1.58 22.90 -7.25
CA HIS A 158 -1.59 22.95 -5.81
C HIS A 158 -0.37 22.18 -5.30
N GLY A 159 0.66 22.95 -4.92
CA GLY A 159 1.88 22.51 -4.25
C GLY A 159 1.98 23.09 -2.84
N ASP A 160 3.08 22.82 -2.15
CA ASP A 160 3.36 23.27 -0.79
C ASP A 160 3.45 24.80 -0.73
N SER A 161 2.37 25.44 -0.28
CA SER A 161 2.26 26.89 -0.16
C SER A 161 3.31 27.51 0.78
N SER A 162 3.85 26.74 1.73
CA SER A 162 4.93 27.20 2.62
C SER A 162 6.31 27.19 1.94
N LYS A 163 6.43 26.54 0.77
CA LYS A 163 7.66 26.38 -0.01
C LYS A 163 7.47 26.82 -1.45
N ASN A 164 6.94 28.03 -1.66
CA ASN A 164 6.79 28.63 -2.99
C ASN A 164 6.01 27.73 -3.99
N ASN A 165 5.01 26.98 -3.52
CA ASN A 165 4.22 26.03 -4.30
C ASN A 165 5.06 24.90 -4.97
N GLU A 166 6.19 24.52 -4.38
CA GLU A 166 6.94 23.31 -4.76
C GLU A 166 6.11 22.03 -4.51
N ASN A 167 6.62 20.87 -4.96
CA ASN A 167 6.01 19.58 -4.64
C ASN A 167 5.93 19.37 -3.12
N PHE A 168 4.84 18.77 -2.66
CA PHE A 168 4.76 18.24 -1.30
C PHE A 168 5.76 17.08 -1.17
N ARG A 169 6.73 17.21 -0.26
CA ARG A 169 7.75 16.19 -0.01
C ARG A 169 7.54 15.53 1.34
N ILE A 170 7.46 14.20 1.34
CA ILE A 170 7.27 13.37 2.54
C ILE A 170 8.26 12.21 2.46
N SER A 171 8.98 11.95 3.55
CA SER A 171 9.88 10.79 3.65
C SER A 171 9.38 9.85 4.74
N PHE A 172 9.41 8.55 4.49
CA PHE A 172 9.08 7.50 5.46
C PHE A 172 10.32 6.65 5.71
N GLU A 173 10.57 6.25 6.93
CA GLU A 173 11.67 5.33 7.23
C GLU A 173 11.13 3.91 7.26
N SER A 174 11.76 3.00 6.52
CA SER A 174 11.33 1.62 6.56
C SER A 174 11.54 1.03 7.96
N PRO A 175 10.49 0.43 8.56
CA PRO A 175 10.59 -0.28 9.83
C PRO A 175 11.22 -1.67 9.67
N ILE A 176 11.38 -2.15 8.42
CA ILE A 176 11.93 -3.47 8.13
C ILE A 176 13.45 -3.33 8.17
N THR A 177 14.06 -3.93 9.19
CA THR A 177 15.52 -3.92 9.41
C THR A 177 16.19 -5.22 8.95
N ASP A 178 15.41 -6.29 8.79
CA ASP A 178 15.92 -7.64 8.54
C ASP A 178 15.64 -8.06 7.08
N PHE A 179 16.59 -8.80 6.48
CA PHE A 179 16.48 -9.34 5.12
C PHE A 179 15.15 -10.08 4.91
N PRO A 180 14.60 -10.10 3.68
CA PRO A 180 13.34 -10.77 3.41
C PRO A 180 13.39 -12.23 3.87
N GLN A 181 12.34 -12.70 4.56
CA GLN A 181 12.13 -14.14 4.71
C GLN A 181 12.03 -14.72 3.30
N ASP A 182 13.00 -15.55 2.93
CA ASP A 182 13.10 -16.15 1.61
C ASP A 182 11.76 -16.77 1.18
N HIS A 183 11.30 -16.37 0.00
CA HIS A 183 10.23 -17.05 -0.72
C HIS A 183 10.71 -17.28 -2.15
N PHE A 184 11.52 -18.33 -2.32
CA PHE A 184 11.64 -19.08 -3.55
C PHE A 184 10.95 -20.44 -3.37
#